data_AF-A0AAE1W994-F1
#
_entry.id   AF-A0AAE1W994-F1
#
_cell.length_a   1.000
_cell.length_b   1.000
_cell.length_c   1.000
_cell.angle_alpha   90.00
_cell.angle_beta   90.00
_cell.angle_gamma   90.00
#
_symmetry.space_group_name_H-M   'P 1'
#
loop_
_entity.id
_entity.type
_entity.pdbx_description
1 polymer ?
#
loop_
_entity_poly.entity_id
_entity_poly.type
_entity_poly.pdbx_seq_one_letter_code
_entity_poly.pdbx_strand_id
1 'polypeptide(L)'
;MSVKSGNASIRDRTQEFLGIAERVKKSVSPQNGPSSSGSKLEEPPRSATAMQSEFNRRASKIGFGIHQTSQKLAKLAKLAKRTSVFDDPTMEIQELTAVIKQDITALNSAVVDLQYLCNSRNETGNISSDTTTILLQL
;
A
#
# COMPACT_ATOMS: atom_id res chain seq x y z
N MET A 1 3.28 14.11 -33.17
CA MET A 1 2.41 13.50 -32.13
C MET A 1 3.11 13.70 -30.80
N SER A 2 2.59 14.56 -29.91
CA SER A 2 3.24 14.90 -28.64
C SER A 2 2.75 13.95 -27.55
N VAL A 3 3.64 13.08 -27.06
CA VAL A 3 3.33 12.15 -25.96
C VAL A 3 3.47 12.89 -24.63
N LYS A 4 2.33 13.10 -23.95
CA LYS A 4 2.30 13.70 -22.62
C LYS A 4 2.73 12.65 -21.60
N SER A 5 3.99 12.73 -21.16
CA SER A 5 4.51 11.93 -20.05
C SER A 5 3.68 12.25 -18.79
N GLY A 6 3.02 11.24 -18.24
CA GLY A 6 2.29 11.36 -16.99
C GLY A 6 3.27 11.66 -15.87
N ASN A 7 3.29 12.91 -15.40
CA ASN A 7 3.97 13.29 -14.19
C ASN A 7 3.36 12.49 -13.03
N ALA A 8 4.02 11.40 -12.63
CA ALA A 8 3.85 10.88 -11.28
C ALA A 8 4.25 12.01 -10.35
N SER A 9 3.27 12.75 -9.84
CA SER A 9 3.49 13.85 -8.91
C SER A 9 4.19 13.26 -7.70
N ILE A 10 5.49 13.55 -7.58
CA ILE A 10 6.27 13.31 -6.37
C ILE A 10 5.68 14.26 -5.33
N ARG A 11 4.60 13.82 -4.67
CA ARG A 11 4.01 14.55 -3.56
C ARG A 11 4.91 14.39 -2.35
N ASP A 12 5.30 15.51 -1.76
CA ASP A 12 5.97 15.53 -0.48
C ASP A 12 5.00 15.11 0.62
N ARG A 13 5.15 13.86 1.10
CA ARG A 13 4.31 13.27 2.16
C ARG A 13 4.89 13.46 3.56
N THR A 14 5.93 14.29 3.70
CA THR A 14 6.61 14.51 4.98
C THR A 14 5.64 15.05 6.04
N GLN A 15 4.72 15.94 5.65
CA GLN A 15 3.72 16.49 6.57
C GLN A 15 2.71 15.45 7.07
N GLU A 16 2.30 14.53 6.20
CA GLU A 16 1.45 13.40 6.60
C GLU A 16 2.18 12.49 7.61
N PHE A 17 3.45 12.19 7.34
CA PHE A 17 4.30 11.39 8.23
C PHE A 17 4.47 12.03 9.60
N LEU A 18 4.79 13.34 9.66
CA LEU A 18 4.92 14.08 10.92
C LEU A 18 3.62 14.05 11.72
N GLY A 19 2.47 14.24 11.06
CA GLY A 19 1.16 14.15 11.71
C GLY A 19 0.82 12.74 12.24
N ILE A 20 1.38 11.69 11.66
CA ILE A 20 1.25 10.31 12.17
C ILE A 20 2.19 10.09 13.35
N ALA A 21 3.45 10.53 13.25
CA ALA A 21 4.46 10.39 14.30
C ALA A 21 4.03 11.09 15.60
N GLU A 22 3.48 12.30 15.52
CA GLU A 22 2.98 13.04 16.68
C GLU A 22 1.77 12.34 17.33
N ARG A 23 0.87 11.74 16.53
CA ARG A 23 -0.25 10.94 17.05
C ARG A 23 0.24 9.70 17.81
N VAL A 24 1.24 9.00 17.28
CA VAL A 24 1.85 7.83 17.96
C VAL A 24 2.54 8.25 19.25
N LYS A 25 3.31 9.34 19.23
CA LYS A 25 3.97 9.90 20.42
C LYS A 25 2.97 10.27 21.52
N LYS A 26 1.83 10.84 21.14
CA LYS A 26 0.74 11.18 22.08
C LYS A 26 0.05 9.95 22.67
N SER A 27 -0.06 8.85 21.91
CA SER A 27 -0.62 7.58 22.41
C SER A 27 0.31 6.77 23.32
N VAL A 28 1.62 7.04 23.31
CA VAL A 28 2.63 6.28 24.08
C VAL A 28 3.00 6.98 25.41
N SER A 29 2.48 8.19 25.68
CA SER A 29 2.65 8.80 27.01
C SER A 29 1.79 8.09 28.06
N PRO A 30 2.36 7.55 29.15
CA PRO A 30 1.58 7.02 30.25
C PRO A 30 0.87 8.18 30.98
N GLN A 31 -0.43 8.04 31.12
CA GLN A 31 -1.37 8.95 31.80
C GLN A 31 -0.93 9.27 33.24
N ASN A 32 -1.11 10.52 33.69
CA ASN A 32 -1.36 10.83 35.10
C ASN A 32 -2.08 12.20 35.22
N GLY A 33 -3.38 12.17 35.51
CA GLY A 33 -4.16 13.37 35.86
C GLY A 33 -5.68 13.12 35.84
N PRO A 34 -6.42 13.43 36.92
CA PRO A 34 -7.86 13.29 36.96
C PRO A 34 -8.57 14.57 36.48
N SER A 35 -9.73 14.39 35.85
CA SER A 35 -10.84 15.34 35.69
C SER A 35 -11.09 15.93 34.29
N SER A 36 -12.27 15.54 33.79
CA SER A 36 -13.34 16.40 33.27
C SER A 36 -13.28 16.93 31.84
N SER A 37 -14.46 16.82 31.21
CA SER A 37 -14.95 17.47 29.99
C SER A 37 -14.55 16.86 28.63
N GLY A 38 -15.45 16.00 28.14
CA GLY A 38 -16.14 16.30 26.88
C GLY A 38 -15.28 16.41 25.62
N SER A 39 -14.68 15.32 25.18
CA SER A 39 -14.73 14.97 23.77
C SER A 39 -14.63 13.46 23.68
N LYS A 40 -15.73 12.81 23.28
CA LYS A 40 -15.66 11.46 22.73
C LYS A 40 -14.92 11.60 21.40
N LEU A 41 -13.59 11.68 21.48
CA LEU A 41 -12.74 11.31 20.37
C LEU A 41 -13.07 9.85 20.15
N GLU A 42 -13.91 9.60 19.15
CA GLU A 42 -14.12 8.30 18.52
C GLU A 42 -12.73 7.71 18.26
N GLU A 43 -12.20 6.96 19.24
CA GLU A 43 -10.99 6.17 19.09
C GLU A 43 -11.35 5.23 17.93
N PRO A 44 -10.68 5.34 16.75
CA PRO A 44 -10.99 4.43 15.67
C PRO A 44 -10.84 3.03 16.26
N PRO A 45 -11.85 2.16 16.10
CA PRO A 45 -11.87 0.88 16.79
C PRO A 45 -10.52 0.21 16.52
N ARG A 46 -9.83 -0.30 17.55
CA ARG A 46 -8.45 -0.80 17.45
C ARG A 46 -8.27 -1.79 16.29
N SER A 47 -9.35 -2.48 15.91
CA SER A 47 -9.48 -3.28 14.68
C SER A 47 -9.28 -2.49 13.39
N ALA A 48 -9.89 -1.31 13.21
CA ALA A 48 -9.70 -0.45 12.04
C ALA A 48 -8.25 0.02 11.89
N THR A 49 -7.56 0.33 13.00
CA THR A 49 -6.14 0.72 13.00
C THR A 49 -5.22 -0.46 12.69
N ALA A 50 -5.48 -1.64 13.28
CA ALA A 50 -4.75 -2.87 12.98
C ALA A 50 -4.92 -3.30 11.51
N MET A 51 -6.13 -3.19 10.96
CA MET A 51 -6.42 -3.49 9.56
C MET A 51 -5.78 -2.48 8.59
N GLN A 52 -5.74 -1.19 8.95
CA GLN A 52 -4.99 -0.18 8.18
C GLN A 52 -3.48 -0.47 8.18
N SER A 53 -2.94 -0.97 9.30
CA SER A 53 -1.56 -1.42 9.41
C SER A 53 -1.26 -2.59 8.46
N GLU A 54 -2.15 -3.60 8.41
CA GLU A 54 -2.01 -4.75 7.50
C GLU A 54 -2.11 -4.35 6.02
N PHE A 55 -3.04 -3.47 5.66
CA PHE A 55 -3.12 -2.89 4.32
C PHE A 55 -1.80 -2.20 3.95
N ASN A 56 -1.32 -1.28 4.80
CA ASN A 56 -0.09 -0.54 4.55
C ASN A 56 1.10 -1.50 4.41
N ARG A 57 1.19 -2.52 5.28
CA ARG A 57 2.24 -3.54 5.24
C ARG A 57 2.25 -4.30 3.92
N ARG A 58 1.09 -4.74 3.43
CA ARG A 58 0.97 -5.46 2.15
C ARG A 58 1.24 -4.54 0.96
N ALA A 59 0.71 -3.31 0.98
CA ALA A 59 0.98 -2.30 -0.03
C ALA A 59 2.49 -1.96 -0.14
N SER A 60 3.18 -1.83 1.00
CA SER A 60 4.63 -1.61 1.03
C SER A 60 5.41 -2.76 0.39
N LYS A 61 5.01 -4.01 0.62
CA LYS A 61 5.64 -5.18 -0.02
C LYS A 61 5.45 -5.16 -1.54
N ILE A 62 4.27 -4.79 -2.02
CA ILE A 62 4.00 -4.65 -3.46
C ILE A 62 4.89 -3.55 -4.04
N GLY A 63 4.95 -2.37 -3.41
CA GLY A 63 5.81 -1.28 -3.86
C GLY A 63 7.29 -1.67 -3.92
N PHE A 64 7.77 -2.41 -2.93
CA PHE A 64 9.12 -2.96 -2.93
C PHE A 64 9.34 -3.97 -4.07
N GLY A 65 8.41 -4.90 -4.28
CA GLY A 65 8.49 -5.86 -5.37
C GLY A 65 8.50 -5.18 -6.75
N ILE A 66 7.66 -4.16 -6.96
CA ILE A 66 7.67 -3.34 -8.19
C ILE A 66 9.05 -2.72 -8.41
N HIS A 67 9.63 -2.13 -7.37
CA HIS A 67 10.96 -1.55 -7.47
C HIS A 67 12.01 -2.59 -7.87
N GLN A 68 12.01 -3.78 -7.25
CA GLN A 68 12.92 -4.87 -7.61
C GLN A 68 12.73 -5.34 -9.06
N THR A 69 11.49 -5.56 -9.50
CA THR A 69 11.19 -5.93 -10.89
C THR A 69 11.65 -4.86 -11.87
N SER A 70 11.50 -3.58 -11.53
CA SER A 70 11.98 -2.47 -12.38
C SER A 70 13.50 -2.48 -12.56
N GLN A 71 14.27 -2.83 -11.52
CA GLN A 71 15.73 -2.97 -11.62
C GLN A 71 16.13 -4.15 -12.52
N LYS A 72 15.42 -5.28 -12.41
CA LYS A 72 15.62 -6.45 -13.28
C LYS A 72 15.32 -6.11 -14.73
N LEU A 73 14.22 -5.41 -15.00
CA LEU A 73 13.87 -4.89 -16.33
C LEU A 73 14.96 -3.97 -16.89
N ALA A 74 15.52 -3.07 -16.07
CA ALA A 74 16.61 -2.19 -16.48
C ALA A 74 17.87 -2.99 -16.85
N LYS A 75 18.18 -4.06 -16.11
CA LYS A 75 19.28 -4.98 -16.45
C LYS A 75 19.00 -5.73 -17.75
N LEU A 76 17.79 -6.27 -17.92
CA LEU A 76 17.36 -6.97 -19.13
C LEU A 76 17.50 -6.06 -20.37
N ALA A 77 17.07 -4.80 -20.25
CA ALA A 77 17.20 -3.82 -21.32
C ALA A 77 18.66 -3.53 -21.70
N LYS A 78 19.60 -3.58 -20.75
CA LYS A 78 21.04 -3.46 -21.04
C LYS A 78 21.57 -4.69 -21.77
N LEU A 79 21.19 -5.89 -21.34
CA LEU A 79 21.60 -7.15 -21.98
C LEU A 79 21.07 -7.26 -23.41
N ALA A 80 19.80 -6.90 -23.63
CA ALA A 80 19.17 -6.94 -24.95
C ALA A 80 19.79 -5.97 -25.97
N LYS A 81 20.45 -4.90 -25.51
CA LYS A 81 21.16 -3.94 -26.37
C LYS A 81 22.60 -4.36 -26.70
N ARG A 82 23.11 -5.41 -26.06
CA ARG A 82 24.50 -5.85 -26.21
C ARG A 82 24.59 -6.69 -27.49
N THR A 83 25.33 -6.20 -28.49
CA THR A 83 25.44 -6.83 -29.81
C THR A 83 26.80 -7.51 -30.02
N SER A 84 27.39 -8.08 -28.96
CA SER A 84 28.70 -8.72 -29.01
C SER A 84 28.58 -10.17 -29.46
N VAL A 85 29.31 -10.56 -30.51
CA VAL A 85 29.36 -11.94 -31.05
C VAL A 85 30.15 -12.92 -30.18
N PHE A 86 31.01 -12.44 -29.30
CA PHE A 86 31.88 -13.28 -28.45
C PHE A 86 31.32 -13.50 -27.04
N ASP A 87 30.29 -12.75 -26.68
CA ASP A 87 29.73 -12.72 -25.32
C ASP A 87 28.21 -12.63 -25.44
N ASP A 88 27.62 -13.73 -25.90
CA ASP A 88 26.19 -13.88 -26.17
C ASP A 88 25.39 -13.90 -24.84
N PRO A 89 24.58 -12.87 -24.56
CA PRO A 89 23.79 -12.79 -23.33
C PRO A 89 22.51 -13.64 -23.36
N THR A 90 22.27 -14.49 -24.36
CA THR A 90 21.00 -15.20 -24.56
C THR A 90 20.53 -15.98 -23.33
N MET A 91 21.41 -16.74 -22.68
CA MET A 91 21.04 -17.51 -21.48
C MET A 91 20.63 -16.60 -20.31
N GLU A 92 21.40 -15.54 -20.05
CA GLU A 92 21.11 -14.58 -18.98
C GLU A 92 19.81 -13.82 -19.26
N ILE A 93 19.54 -13.48 -20.53
CA ILE A 93 18.28 -12.87 -20.97
C ILE A 93 17.11 -13.80 -20.69
N GLN A 94 17.23 -15.09 -21.02
CA GLN A 94 16.16 -16.07 -20.79
C GLN A 94 15.86 -16.25 -19.29
N GLU A 95 16.91 -16.40 -18.47
CA GLU A 95 16.77 -16.54 -17.02
C GLU A 95 16.14 -15.28 -16.41
N LEU A 96 16.68 -14.10 -16.72
CA LEU A 96 16.18 -12.84 -16.18
C LEU A 96 14.73 -12.57 -16.64
N THR A 97 14.37 -12.96 -17.85
CA THR A 97 12.99 -12.89 -18.36
C THR A 97 12.06 -13.83 -17.57
N ALA A 98 12.50 -15.05 -17.27
CA ALA A 98 11.71 -16.01 -16.49
C ALA A 98 11.45 -15.48 -15.07
N VAL A 99 12.48 -14.93 -14.41
CA VAL A 99 12.37 -14.31 -13.09
C VAL A 99 11.42 -13.10 -13.13
N ILE A 100 11.53 -12.23 -14.11
CA ILE A 100 10.64 -11.06 -14.26
C ILE A 100 9.18 -11.50 -14.43
N LYS A 101 8.91 -12.52 -15.25
CA LYS A 101 7.56 -13.07 -15.41
C LYS A 101 7.02 -13.59 -14.08
N GLN A 102 7.84 -14.32 -13.32
CA GLN A 102 7.46 -14.82 -12.00
C GLN A 102 7.16 -13.67 -11.02
N ASP A 103 8.01 -12.64 -10.98
CA ASP A 103 7.81 -11.47 -10.13
C ASP A 103 6.49 -10.77 -10.47
N ILE A 104 6.18 -10.58 -11.76
CA ILE A 104 4.93 -9.93 -12.21
C ILE A 104 3.72 -10.77 -11.80
N THR A 105 3.77 -12.10 -11.96
CA THR A 105 2.69 -12.98 -11.49
C THR A 105 2.49 -12.84 -9.98
N ALA A 106 3.57 -12.87 -9.19
CA ALA A 106 3.50 -12.69 -7.74
C ALA A 106 2.95 -11.32 -7.34
N LEU A 107 3.35 -10.26 -8.05
CA LEU A 107 2.84 -8.90 -7.85
C LEU A 107 1.34 -8.82 -8.14
N ASN A 108 0.88 -9.43 -9.23
CA ASN A 108 -0.55 -9.48 -9.58
C ASN A 108 -1.36 -10.21 -8.51
N SER A 109 -0.88 -11.36 -8.02
CA SER A 109 -1.53 -12.07 -6.91
C SER A 109 -1.59 -11.21 -5.64
N ALA A 110 -0.50 -10.55 -5.27
CA ALA A 110 -0.47 -9.67 -4.10
C ALA A 110 -1.43 -8.47 -4.22
N VAL A 111 -1.61 -7.93 -5.44
CA VAL A 111 -2.58 -6.87 -5.71
C VAL A 111 -4.02 -7.36 -5.55
N VAL A 112 -4.35 -8.55 -6.07
CA VAL A 112 -5.68 -9.16 -5.88
C VAL A 112 -5.95 -9.41 -4.39
N ASP A 113 -4.97 -9.93 -3.65
CA ASP A 113 -5.08 -10.13 -2.21
C ASP A 113 -5.32 -8.80 -1.46
N LEU A 114 -4.63 -7.73 -1.87
CA LEU A 114 -4.80 -6.41 -1.29
C LEU A 114 -6.19 -5.82 -1.60
N GLN A 115 -6.71 -6.06 -2.80
CA GLN A 115 -8.07 -5.65 -3.19
C GLN A 115 -9.12 -6.37 -2.33
N TYR A 116 -9.00 -7.69 -2.14
CA TYR A 116 -9.91 -8.44 -1.29
C TYR A 116 -10.00 -7.87 0.14
N LEU A 117 -8.86 -7.50 0.72
CA LEU A 117 -8.83 -6.82 2.03
C LEU A 117 -9.53 -5.46 2.04
N CYS A 118 -9.45 -4.71 0.94
CA CYS A 118 -10.14 -3.43 0.79
C CYS A 118 -11.66 -3.64 0.70
N ASN A 119 -12.11 -4.61 -0.10
CA ASN A 119 -13.52 -4.91 -0.30
C ASN A 119 -14.19 -5.44 0.98
N SER A 120 -13.49 -6.29 1.75
CA SER A 120 -13.96 -6.77 3.06
C SER A 120 -14.29 -5.63 4.03
N ARG A 121 -13.55 -4.50 3.98
CA ARG A 121 -13.84 -3.31 4.79
C ARG A 121 -15.19 -2.68 4.42
N ASN A 122 -15.48 -2.56 3.12
CA ASN A 122 -16.66 -1.86 2.63
C ASN A 122 -17.96 -2.61 2.98
N GLU A 123 -17.93 -3.95 3.03
CA GLU A 123 -19.09 -4.75 3.44
C GLU A 123 -19.37 -4.62 4.95
N THR A 124 -18.32 -4.53 5.78
CA THR A 124 -18.47 -4.35 7.25
C THR A 124 -18.85 -2.92 7.67
N GLY A 125 -18.65 -1.92 6.81
CA GLY A 125 -18.92 -0.51 7.11
C GLY A 125 -20.37 -0.05 6.89
N ASN A 126 -21.22 -0.88 6.28
CA ASN A 126 -22.58 -0.50 5.86
C ASN A 126 -23.72 -1.02 6.75
N ILE A 127 -23.42 -1.72 7.85
CA ILE A 127 -24.45 -2.29 8.75
C ILE A 127 -24.62 -1.53 10.08
N SER A 128 -23.98 -0.39 10.27
CA SER A 128 -24.11 0.38 11.51
C SER A 128 -24.84 1.71 11.28
N SER A 129 -26.01 1.81 11.92
CA SER A 129 -26.60 3.06 12.44
C SER A 129 -27.50 3.90 11.53
N ASP A 130 -28.66 3.39 11.06
CA ASP A 130 -29.78 4.32 10.76
C ASP A 130 -31.21 3.76 10.77
N THR A 131 -31.44 2.45 10.80
CA THR A 131 -32.82 1.92 10.67
C THR A 131 -33.58 1.69 11.98
N THR A 132 -32.95 1.83 13.16
CA THR A 132 -33.62 1.51 14.44
C THR A 132 -34.31 2.70 15.11
N THR A 133 -34.01 3.95 14.74
CA THR A 133 -34.59 5.12 15.43
C THR A 133 -35.93 5.56 14.86
N ILE A 134 -36.25 5.23 13.60
CA ILE A 134 -37.48 5.71 12.94
C ILE A 134 -38.74 4.93 13.37
N LEU A 135 -38.61 3.74 13.96
CA LEU A 135 -39.77 2.90 14.31
C LEU A 135 -40.27 3.02 15.76
N LEU A 136 -39.73 3.95 16.57
CA LEU A 136 -40.09 4.07 17.99
C LEU A 136 -40.73 5.43 18.39
N GLN A 137 -41.19 6.22 17.42
CA GLN A 137 -41.91 7.49 17.69
C GLN A 137 -43.31 7.54 17.08
N LEU A 138 -44.05 6.43 17.19
CA LEU A 138 -45.51 6.41 17.10
C LEU A 138 -46.13 6.67 18.48
#